data_AF-A0A9X4REL9-F1
#
_entry.id   AF-A0A9X4REL9-F1
#
_cell.length_a   1.000
_cell.length_b   1.000
_cell.length_c   1.000
_cell.angle_alpha   90.00
_cell.angle_beta   90.00
_cell.angle_gamma   90.00
#
_symmetry.space_group_name_H-M   'P 1'
#
loop_
_entity.id
_entity.type
_entity.pdbx_description
1 polymer ?
#
loop_
_entity_poly.entity_id
_entity_poly.type
_entity_poly.pdbx_seq_one_letter_code
_entity_poly.pdbx_strand_id
1 'polypeptide(L)'
;MSEKFSRRALLLGGMGVAGLAVGAGTAEALDRSTASAPAPEQIPVTEDLMTDHGMLKRILLVYRECVRRLGSGEDLDPAPLFHSAQMVHDYIEGFHEGVEEGYVFPRLLRAHVLTGTVETLLTQHDRGRKLTIQIIDASTLMKMGGVPAAPGFATAQSRAALATTLTRFIDMYEPHEAREDTEIFPALRRVTSPGEFAAISRAVADDERRRYGSDPLSAFLGEIGGIETQLGIHDLAEFTPPDPDPRP
;
A
#
# COMPACT_ATOMS: atom_id res chain seq x y z
N MET A 1 -29.63 12.08 -43.59
CA MET A 1 -29.42 12.33 -45.03
C MET A 1 -27.98 12.76 -45.19
N SER A 2 -27.02 11.84 -45.29
CA SER A 2 -26.53 11.23 -46.55
C SER A 2 -26.50 12.22 -47.71
N GLU A 3 -25.30 12.56 -48.19
CA GLU A 3 -24.79 12.54 -49.57
C GLU A 3 -23.50 13.38 -49.61
N LYS A 4 -22.42 13.11 -50.36
CA LYS A 4 -21.92 11.99 -51.15
C LYS A 4 -20.46 12.35 -51.47
N PHE A 5 -19.65 11.31 -51.66
CA PHE A 5 -18.28 11.34 -52.19
C PHE A 5 -18.11 12.17 -53.48
N SER A 6 -16.92 12.72 -53.69
CA SER A 6 -16.34 12.83 -55.04
C SER A 6 -14.89 12.34 -55.07
N ARG A 7 -14.57 11.60 -56.14
CA ARG A 7 -13.36 10.83 -56.40
C ARG A 7 -12.47 11.55 -57.42
N ARG A 8 -11.14 11.39 -57.23
CA ARG A 8 -10.06 11.25 -58.23
C ARG A 8 -9.88 12.29 -59.35
N ALA A 9 -8.68 12.86 -59.44
CA ALA A 9 -7.77 12.82 -60.60
C ALA A 9 -6.48 13.62 -60.24
N LEU A 10 -5.29 13.02 -60.19
CA LEU A 10 -4.33 12.68 -61.27
C LEU A 10 -3.31 13.80 -61.53
N LEU A 11 -2.01 13.45 -61.57
CA LEU A 11 -0.86 13.98 -62.35
C LEU A 11 0.44 13.68 -61.55
N LEU A 12 1.17 12.59 -61.80
CA LEU A 12 2.20 12.37 -62.84
C LEU A 12 3.23 13.51 -62.98
N GLY A 13 4.50 13.20 -62.68
CA GLY A 13 5.66 13.87 -63.28
C GLY A 13 6.92 13.88 -62.43
N GLY A 14 7.93 13.09 -62.80
CA GLY A 14 9.33 13.35 -62.39
C GLY A 14 10.21 12.12 -62.17
N MET A 15 10.69 11.49 -63.25
CA MET A 15 11.85 10.60 -63.21
C MET A 15 13.13 11.42 -63.02
N GLY A 16 13.98 11.02 -62.08
CA GLY A 16 15.38 11.41 -61.99
C GLY A 16 16.20 10.21 -61.51
N VAL A 17 16.83 9.51 -62.45
CA VAL A 17 17.80 8.43 -62.18
C VAL A 17 19.19 9.05 -62.16
N ALA A 18 19.98 8.81 -61.11
CA ALA A 18 21.38 8.37 -61.18
C ALA A 18 22.07 8.53 -59.81
N GLY A 19 22.60 7.42 -59.28
CA GLY A 19 23.46 7.43 -58.10
C GLY A 19 23.65 6.04 -57.51
N LEU A 20 24.23 5.11 -58.28
CA LEU A 20 24.82 3.89 -57.70
C LEU A 20 26.03 4.29 -56.85
N ALA A 21 25.87 4.22 -55.53
CA ALA A 21 27.00 4.07 -54.61
C ALA A 21 26.93 2.64 -54.06
N VAL A 22 27.81 1.77 -54.56
CA VAL A 22 28.09 0.46 -53.97
C VAL A 22 28.89 0.72 -52.69
N GLY A 23 28.19 0.85 -51.58
CA GLY A 23 28.76 0.85 -50.23
C GLY A 23 28.46 -0.49 -49.57
N ALA A 24 29.50 -1.31 -49.41
CA ALA A 24 29.44 -2.52 -48.59
C ALA A 24 29.18 -2.11 -47.13
N GLY A 25 27.95 -2.31 -46.65
CA GLY A 25 27.54 -1.90 -45.31
C GLY A 25 26.10 -2.25 -45.00
N THR A 26 25.66 -3.47 -45.31
CA THR A 26 24.27 -3.92 -45.11
C THR A 26 24.17 -5.22 -44.34
N ALA A 27 24.90 -5.35 -43.22
CA ALA A 27 24.69 -6.45 -42.29
C ALA A 27 24.36 -6.01 -40.86
N GLU A 28 24.76 -4.82 -40.40
CA GLU A 28 24.49 -4.36 -39.02
C GLU A 28 23.23 -3.49 -38.87
N ALA A 29 22.56 -3.11 -39.96
CA ALA A 29 21.41 -2.21 -39.90
C ALA A 29 20.05 -2.92 -39.75
N LEU A 30 20.01 -4.26 -39.81
CA LEU A 30 18.78 -5.05 -39.69
C LEU A 30 18.57 -5.68 -38.30
N ASP A 31 19.54 -5.61 -37.40
CA ASP A 31 19.47 -6.24 -36.08
C ASP A 31 18.96 -5.31 -34.96
N ARG A 32 18.67 -4.04 -35.28
CA ARG A 32 18.22 -3.05 -34.28
C ARG A 32 16.71 -2.82 -34.23
N SER A 33 15.92 -3.59 -35.00
CA SER A 33 14.46 -3.46 -35.10
C SER A 33 13.66 -4.46 -34.24
N THR A 34 14.32 -5.33 -33.48
CA THR A 34 13.68 -6.35 -32.63
C THR A 34 13.95 -6.19 -31.14
N ALA A 35 14.60 -5.10 -30.72
CA ALA A 35 14.67 -4.75 -29.31
C ALA A 35 13.25 -4.42 -28.83
N SER A 36 12.58 -5.40 -28.23
CA SER A 36 11.36 -5.17 -27.44
C SER A 36 11.64 -4.03 -26.49
N ALA A 37 10.73 -3.07 -26.37
CA ALA A 37 10.78 -2.08 -25.30
C ALA A 37 11.13 -2.80 -23.99
N PRO A 38 12.04 -2.26 -23.16
CA PRO A 38 12.33 -2.86 -21.87
C PRO A 38 10.98 -3.12 -21.19
N ALA A 39 10.77 -4.35 -20.74
CA ALA A 39 9.59 -4.67 -19.95
C ALA A 39 9.53 -3.62 -18.82
N PRO A 40 8.34 -3.05 -18.52
CA PRO A 40 8.22 -2.10 -17.44
C PRO A 40 8.92 -2.65 -16.21
N GLU A 41 9.74 -1.81 -15.57
CA GLU A 41 10.54 -2.22 -14.42
C GLU A 41 9.61 -2.87 -13.39
N GLN A 42 9.85 -4.16 -13.15
CA GLN A 42 9.03 -4.94 -12.25
C GLN A 42 9.43 -4.58 -10.83
N ILE A 43 8.55 -3.88 -10.12
CA ILE A 43 8.75 -3.56 -8.71
C ILE A 43 8.88 -4.89 -7.95
N PRO A 44 9.95 -5.07 -7.15
CA PRO A 44 10.09 -6.22 -6.27
C PRO A 44 8.93 -6.33 -5.29
N VAL A 45 8.40 -7.53 -5.09
CA VAL A 45 7.33 -7.76 -4.09
C VAL A 45 7.67 -7.21 -2.71
N THR A 46 8.93 -7.27 -2.30
CA THR A 46 9.38 -6.73 -1.02
C THR A 46 9.34 -5.20 -0.97
N GLU A 47 9.53 -4.53 -2.10
CA GLU A 47 9.44 -3.06 -2.18
C GLU A 47 7.98 -2.60 -2.14
N ASP A 48 7.08 -3.32 -2.82
CA ASP A 48 5.63 -3.10 -2.71
C ASP A 48 5.15 -3.28 -1.25
N LEU A 49 5.50 -4.41 -0.61
CA LEU A 49 5.15 -4.66 0.79
C LEU A 49 5.72 -3.60 1.76
N MET A 50 6.96 -3.16 1.54
CA MET A 50 7.53 -2.05 2.33
C MET A 50 6.79 -0.72 2.11
N THR A 51 6.25 -0.51 0.92
CA THR A 51 5.42 0.67 0.61
C THR A 51 4.09 0.60 1.35
N ASP A 52 3.47 -0.58 1.42
CA ASP A 52 2.28 -0.83 2.23
C ASP A 52 2.55 -0.57 3.73
N HIS A 53 3.72 -0.96 4.26
CA HIS A 53 4.13 -0.58 5.62
C HIS A 53 4.23 0.94 5.79
N GLY A 54 4.69 1.67 4.75
CA GLY A 54 4.65 3.13 4.73
C GLY A 54 3.23 3.70 4.88
N MET A 55 2.24 3.06 4.25
CA MET A 55 0.82 3.41 4.43
C MET A 55 0.34 3.09 5.85
N LEU A 56 0.65 1.90 6.36
CA LEU A 56 0.29 1.49 7.71
C LEU A 56 0.86 2.45 8.76
N LYS A 57 2.12 2.86 8.65
CA LYS A 57 2.75 3.87 9.53
C LYS A 57 1.94 5.16 9.62
N ARG A 58 1.40 5.66 8.51
CA ARG A 58 0.53 6.84 8.51
C ARG A 58 -0.79 6.59 9.23
N ILE A 59 -1.38 5.40 9.08
CA ILE A 59 -2.56 4.98 9.86
C ILE A 59 -2.22 4.86 11.36
N LEU A 60 -1.03 4.40 11.73
CA LEU A 60 -0.60 4.37 13.13
C LEU A 60 -0.48 5.78 13.74
N LEU A 61 -0.09 6.80 12.95
CA LEU A 61 -0.14 8.21 13.37
C LEU A 61 -1.58 8.66 13.62
N VAL A 62 -2.51 8.31 12.74
CA VAL A 62 -3.95 8.56 12.93
C VAL A 62 -4.45 7.92 14.24
N TYR A 63 -4.10 6.66 14.49
CA TYR A 63 -4.50 5.97 15.73
C TYR A 63 -3.89 6.63 16.97
N ARG A 64 -2.64 7.08 16.90
CA ARG A 64 -1.97 7.76 18.02
C ARG A 64 -2.63 9.11 18.33
N GLU A 65 -3.05 9.86 17.33
CA GLU A 65 -3.84 11.09 17.52
C GLU A 65 -5.23 10.79 18.11
N CYS A 66 -5.91 9.75 17.63
CA CYS A 66 -7.17 9.30 18.23
C CYS A 66 -7.00 8.91 19.70
N VAL A 67 -5.94 8.18 20.06
CA VAL A 67 -5.61 7.85 21.47
C VAL A 67 -5.46 9.11 22.31
N ARG A 68 -4.73 10.12 21.80
CA ARG A 68 -4.52 11.41 22.49
C ARG A 68 -5.85 12.09 22.80
N ARG A 69 -6.72 12.26 21.80
CA ARG A 69 -8.04 12.90 21.96
C ARG A 69 -8.97 12.09 22.86
N LEU A 70 -8.96 10.77 22.73
CA LEU A 70 -9.74 9.87 23.60
C LEU A 70 -9.37 10.06 25.07
N GLY A 71 -8.07 10.16 25.37
CA GLY A 71 -7.53 10.36 26.71
C GLY A 71 -7.71 11.77 27.29
N SER A 72 -7.63 12.82 26.47
CA SER A 72 -7.83 14.21 26.91
C SER A 72 -9.30 14.64 27.01
N GLY A 73 -10.22 13.83 26.48
CA GLY A 73 -11.64 14.15 26.41
C GLY A 73 -12.00 15.14 25.31
N GLU A 74 -11.08 15.41 24.37
CA GLU A 74 -11.34 16.23 23.20
C GLU A 74 -12.39 15.59 22.28
N ASP A 75 -13.07 16.44 21.51
CA ASP A 75 -14.04 15.97 20.54
C ASP A 75 -13.34 15.13 19.45
N LEU A 76 -13.98 14.03 19.06
CA LEU A 76 -13.47 13.09 18.09
C LEU A 76 -14.61 12.61 17.21
N ASP A 77 -14.61 13.06 15.96
CA ASP A 77 -15.45 12.47 14.92
C ASP A 77 -15.05 11.00 14.75
N PRO A 78 -15.99 10.04 14.83
CA PRO A 78 -15.69 8.63 14.59
C PRO A 78 -15.26 8.31 13.15
N ALA A 79 -15.62 9.12 12.15
CA ALA A 79 -15.42 8.80 10.74
C ALA A 79 -13.93 8.64 10.33
N PRO A 80 -12.99 9.54 10.70
CA PRO A 80 -11.55 9.33 10.50
C PRO A 80 -11.05 7.96 10.97
N LEU A 81 -11.47 7.55 12.17
CA LEU A 81 -11.04 6.29 12.77
C LEU A 81 -11.66 5.09 12.06
N PHE A 82 -12.95 5.17 11.73
CA PHE A 82 -13.68 4.12 11.02
C PHE A 82 -13.06 3.83 9.65
N HIS A 83 -12.88 4.86 8.81
CA HIS A 83 -12.29 4.68 7.47
C HIS A 83 -10.86 4.17 7.54
N SER A 84 -10.06 4.67 8.51
CA SER A 84 -8.70 4.15 8.73
C SER A 84 -8.70 2.65 9.05
N ALA A 85 -9.60 2.20 9.93
CA ALA A 85 -9.72 0.79 10.28
C ALA A 85 -10.28 -0.07 9.13
N GLN A 86 -11.12 0.48 8.26
CA GLN A 86 -11.54 -0.21 7.04
C GLN A 86 -10.39 -0.41 6.06
N MET A 87 -9.53 0.60 5.86
CA MET A 87 -8.33 0.44 5.02
C MET A 87 -7.40 -0.63 5.57
N VAL A 88 -7.20 -0.67 6.90
CA VAL A 88 -6.44 -1.76 7.55
C VAL A 88 -7.09 -3.11 7.26
N HIS A 89 -8.40 -3.26 7.50
CA HIS A 89 -9.11 -4.52 7.27
C HIS A 89 -9.03 -4.99 5.81
N ASP A 90 -9.34 -4.11 4.86
CA ASP A 90 -9.53 -4.49 3.46
C ASP A 90 -8.21 -4.63 2.70
N TYR A 91 -7.22 -3.80 3.02
CA TYR A 91 -5.95 -3.74 2.29
C TYR A 91 -4.79 -4.34 3.07
N ILE A 92 -4.52 -3.88 4.30
CA ILE A 92 -3.40 -4.39 5.09
C ILE A 92 -3.64 -5.86 5.46
N GLU A 93 -4.73 -6.17 6.14
CA GLU A 93 -5.02 -7.52 6.62
C GLU A 93 -5.53 -8.45 5.51
N GLY A 94 -6.35 -7.90 4.60
CA GLY A 94 -7.03 -8.66 3.54
C GLY A 94 -6.19 -8.91 2.28
N PHE A 95 -5.17 -8.09 2.04
CA PHE A 95 -4.29 -8.20 0.87
C PHE A 95 -2.82 -8.32 1.25
N HIS A 96 -2.22 -7.32 1.91
CA HIS A 96 -0.79 -7.31 2.24
C HIS A 96 -0.40 -8.52 3.08
N GLU A 97 -1.02 -8.72 4.26
CA GLU A 97 -0.76 -9.89 5.11
C GLU A 97 -1.11 -11.19 4.39
N GLY A 98 -2.12 -11.17 3.50
CA GLY A 98 -2.47 -12.30 2.66
C GLY A 98 -1.38 -12.69 1.66
N VAL A 99 -0.64 -11.71 1.13
CA VAL A 99 0.54 -11.94 0.29
C VAL A 99 1.64 -12.59 1.11
N GLU A 100 1.85 -12.12 2.35
CA GLU A 100 2.88 -12.67 3.21
C GLU A 100 2.58 -14.12 3.61
N GLU A 101 1.36 -14.37 4.07
CA GLU A 101 0.85 -15.69 4.45
C GLU A 101 0.85 -16.67 3.27
N GLY A 102 0.52 -16.19 2.06
CA GLY A 102 0.42 -17.02 0.86
C GLY A 102 1.73 -17.26 0.13
N TYR A 103 2.64 -16.27 0.11
CA TYR A 103 3.83 -16.29 -0.73
C TYR A 103 5.14 -16.16 0.05
N VAL A 104 5.19 -15.37 1.12
CA VAL A 104 6.45 -15.06 1.82
C VAL A 104 6.76 -16.13 2.88
N PHE A 105 5.92 -16.24 3.90
CA PHE A 105 6.12 -17.12 5.04
C PHE A 105 6.30 -18.60 4.66
N PRO A 106 5.55 -19.18 3.69
CA PRO A 106 5.75 -20.58 3.31
C PRO A 106 7.15 -20.89 2.77
N ARG A 107 7.85 -19.92 2.18
CA ARG A 107 9.22 -20.11 1.67
C ARG A 107 10.24 -20.16 2.80
N LEU A 108 10.10 -19.29 3.80
CA LEU A 108 10.93 -19.31 4.99
C LEU A 108 10.74 -20.60 5.80
N LEU A 109 9.49 -21.04 5.96
CA LEU A 109 9.16 -22.28 6.65
C LEU A 109 9.77 -23.50 5.93
N ARG A 110 9.64 -23.61 4.60
CA ARG A 110 10.26 -24.70 3.82
C ARG A 110 11.79 -24.69 3.89
N ALA A 111 12.40 -23.52 4.02
CA ALA A 111 13.84 -23.36 4.16
C ALA A 111 14.33 -23.53 5.60
N HIS A 112 13.43 -23.74 6.58
CA HIS A 112 13.73 -23.78 8.00
C HIS A 112 14.46 -22.52 8.52
N VAL A 113 14.11 -21.35 7.99
CA VAL A 113 14.68 -20.05 8.36
C VAL A 113 13.64 -19.23 9.12
N LEU A 114 14.03 -18.65 10.27
CA LEU A 114 13.19 -17.74 11.06
C LEU A 114 11.80 -18.29 11.43
N THR A 115 11.67 -19.61 11.59
CA THR A 115 10.36 -20.27 11.77
C THR A 115 9.59 -19.76 12.99
N GLY A 116 10.27 -19.55 14.12
CA GLY A 116 9.64 -18.99 15.32
C GLY A 116 9.19 -17.53 15.15
N THR A 117 9.92 -16.73 14.36
CA THR A 117 9.50 -15.37 14.00
C THR A 117 8.24 -15.44 13.15
N VAL A 118 8.22 -16.28 12.11
CA VAL A 118 7.05 -16.48 11.24
C VAL A 118 5.81 -16.93 12.02
N GLU A 119 5.95 -17.89 12.95
CA GLU A 119 4.84 -18.32 13.82
C GLU A 119 4.30 -17.17 14.69
N THR A 120 5.19 -16.30 15.16
CA THR A 120 4.82 -15.10 15.92
C THR A 120 4.07 -14.10 15.04
N LEU A 121 4.56 -13.82 13.83
CA LEU A 121 3.93 -12.90 12.88
C LEU A 121 2.53 -13.38 12.48
N LEU A 122 2.36 -14.67 12.18
CA LEU A 122 1.05 -15.28 11.92
C LEU A 122 0.08 -15.11 13.11
N THR A 123 0.58 -15.27 14.33
CA THR A 123 -0.22 -15.01 15.53
C THR A 123 -0.59 -13.53 15.62
N GLN A 124 0.34 -12.63 15.30
CA GLN A 124 0.11 -11.19 15.30
C GLN A 124 -0.93 -10.77 14.25
N HIS A 125 -0.90 -11.31 13.03
CA HIS A 125 -1.95 -11.05 12.02
C HIS A 125 -3.35 -11.43 12.54
N ASP A 126 -3.49 -12.62 13.17
CA ASP A 126 -4.77 -13.03 13.79
C ASP A 126 -5.22 -12.08 14.91
N ARG A 127 -4.28 -11.54 15.70
CA ARG A 127 -4.61 -10.56 16.75
C ARG A 127 -4.92 -9.19 16.17
N GLY A 128 -4.20 -8.75 15.14
CA GLY A 128 -4.44 -7.53 14.38
C GLY A 128 -5.87 -7.48 13.89
N ARG A 129 -6.29 -8.50 13.14
CA ARG A 129 -7.66 -8.65 12.62
C ARG A 129 -8.74 -8.51 13.70
N LYS A 130 -8.51 -9.11 14.88
CA LYS A 130 -9.45 -9.01 16.01
C LYS A 130 -9.51 -7.61 16.62
N LEU A 131 -8.39 -6.90 16.68
CA LEU A 131 -8.34 -5.53 17.16
C LEU A 131 -8.99 -4.59 16.14
N THR A 132 -8.75 -4.78 14.85
CA THR A 132 -9.36 -4.00 13.77
C THR A 132 -10.89 -4.07 13.79
N ILE A 133 -11.47 -5.27 13.93
CA ILE A 133 -12.92 -5.41 14.09
C ILE A 133 -13.43 -4.65 15.33
N GLN A 134 -12.73 -4.70 16.47
CA GLN A 134 -13.13 -3.92 17.65
C GLN A 134 -13.07 -2.41 17.41
N ILE A 135 -12.10 -1.92 16.64
CA ILE A 135 -11.98 -0.50 16.28
C ILE A 135 -13.12 -0.09 15.35
N ILE A 136 -13.45 -0.90 14.34
CA ILE A 136 -14.58 -0.67 13.43
C ILE A 136 -15.90 -0.64 14.21
N ASP A 137 -16.14 -1.63 15.08
CA ASP A 137 -17.36 -1.70 15.89
C ASP A 137 -17.49 -0.47 16.81
N ALA A 138 -16.40 -0.07 17.46
CA ALA A 138 -16.39 1.08 18.35
C ALA A 138 -16.60 2.41 17.61
N SER A 139 -16.11 2.53 16.38
CA SER A 139 -16.24 3.73 15.54
C SER A 139 -17.52 3.77 14.69
N THR A 140 -18.30 2.70 14.68
CA THR A 140 -19.59 2.68 13.98
C THR A 140 -20.64 3.53 14.72
N LEU A 141 -21.33 4.41 13.99
CA LEU A 141 -22.47 5.15 14.51
C LEU A 141 -23.68 4.22 14.69
N MET A 142 -24.05 3.98 15.95
CA MET A 142 -25.23 3.19 16.27
C MET A 142 -26.48 4.09 16.33
N LYS A 143 -27.54 3.68 15.63
CA LYS A 143 -28.88 4.30 15.72
C LYS A 143 -29.79 3.42 16.59
N MET A 144 -30.21 3.95 17.73
CA MET A 144 -31.25 3.36 18.57
C MET A 144 -32.51 4.23 18.54
N GLY A 145 -33.69 3.62 18.52
CA GLY A 145 -34.96 4.35 18.46
C GLY A 145 -35.09 5.36 19.60
N GLY A 146 -35.29 6.64 19.27
CA GLY A 146 -35.46 7.72 20.25
C GLY A 146 -34.16 8.31 20.82
N VAL A 147 -32.98 7.89 20.35
CA VAL A 147 -31.68 8.43 20.78
C VAL A 147 -30.91 8.94 19.55
N PRO A 148 -30.24 10.11 19.61
CA PRO A 148 -29.32 10.54 18.56
C PRO A 148 -28.26 9.47 18.27
N ALA A 149 -27.84 9.35 17.00
CA ALA A 149 -26.78 8.42 16.64
C ALA A 149 -25.51 8.75 17.41
N ALA A 150 -24.86 7.74 17.99
CA ALA A 150 -23.64 7.90 18.76
C ALA A 150 -22.66 6.76 18.45
N PRO A 151 -21.34 7.02 18.49
CA PRO A 151 -20.35 5.96 18.34
C PRO A 151 -20.29 5.07 19.60
N GLY A 152 -19.71 3.89 19.47
CA GLY A 152 -19.48 2.96 20.58
C GLY A 152 -18.63 3.52 21.73
N PHE A 153 -17.86 4.58 21.47
CA PHE A 153 -17.03 5.29 22.46
C PHE A 153 -17.70 6.52 23.12
N ALA A 154 -19.03 6.54 23.29
CA ALA A 154 -19.76 7.69 23.84
C ALA A 154 -19.57 7.94 25.36
N THR A 155 -18.89 7.05 26.10
CA THR A 155 -18.69 7.17 27.55
C THR A 155 -17.21 7.22 27.91
N ALA A 156 -16.84 7.77 29.07
CA ALA A 156 -15.45 7.74 29.53
C ALA A 156 -14.86 6.32 29.58
N GLN A 157 -15.66 5.33 29.98
CA GLN A 157 -15.25 3.93 30.00
C GLN A 157 -14.98 3.37 28.60
N SER A 158 -15.89 3.60 27.65
CA SER A 158 -15.73 3.10 26.28
C SER A 158 -14.64 3.85 25.50
N ARG A 159 -14.40 5.13 25.81
CA ARG A 159 -13.21 5.87 25.31
C ARG A 159 -11.91 5.25 25.81
N ALA A 160 -11.81 4.95 27.10
CA ALA A 160 -10.61 4.33 27.67
C ALA A 160 -10.36 2.92 27.11
N ALA A 161 -11.43 2.14 26.89
CA ALA A 161 -11.34 0.83 26.24
C ALA A 161 -10.82 0.95 24.81
N LEU A 162 -11.37 1.86 24.01
CA LEU A 162 -10.92 2.09 22.63
C LEU A 162 -9.47 2.58 22.57
N ALA A 163 -9.07 3.52 23.44
CA ALA A 163 -7.69 3.99 23.53
C ALA A 163 -6.72 2.84 23.84
N THR A 164 -7.13 1.91 24.71
CA THR A 164 -6.35 0.70 25.01
C THR A 164 -6.22 -0.22 23.79
N THR A 165 -7.31 -0.44 23.05
CA THR A 165 -7.28 -1.25 21.82
C THR A 165 -6.36 -0.66 20.76
N LEU A 166 -6.45 0.66 20.51
CA LEU A 166 -5.58 1.37 19.57
C LEU A 166 -4.11 1.31 19.99
N THR A 167 -3.82 1.52 21.28
CA THR A 167 -2.46 1.43 21.81
C THR A 167 -1.87 0.03 21.60
N ARG A 168 -2.65 -1.03 21.87
CA ARG A 168 -2.21 -2.41 21.63
C ARG A 168 -1.94 -2.71 20.16
N PHE A 169 -2.75 -2.13 19.26
CA PHE A 169 -2.53 -2.26 17.82
C PHE A 169 -1.21 -1.61 17.41
N ILE A 170 -0.97 -0.36 17.83
CA ILE A 170 0.28 0.38 17.57
C ILE A 170 1.49 -0.38 18.13
N ASP A 171 1.47 -0.73 19.42
CA ASP A 171 2.57 -1.41 20.09
C ASP A 171 2.91 -2.78 19.48
N MET A 172 1.94 -3.40 18.80
CA MET A 172 2.15 -4.66 18.07
C MET A 172 2.72 -4.41 16.67
N TYR A 173 2.10 -3.52 15.87
CA TYR A 173 2.46 -3.35 14.47
C TYR A 173 3.79 -2.61 14.26
N GLU A 174 4.16 -1.66 15.13
CA GLU A 174 5.46 -0.96 14.99
C GLU A 174 6.67 -1.92 15.00
N PRO A 175 6.82 -2.86 15.96
CA PRO A 175 7.90 -3.86 15.89
C PRO A 175 7.65 -4.99 14.90
N HIS A 176 6.40 -5.20 14.46
CA HIS A 176 6.03 -6.22 13.47
C HIS A 176 6.59 -5.88 12.10
N GLU A 177 6.20 -4.72 11.55
CA GLU A 177 6.65 -4.24 10.24
C GLU A 177 8.18 -4.05 10.20
N ALA A 178 8.76 -3.60 11.32
CA ALA A 178 10.20 -3.43 11.44
C ALA A 178 10.96 -4.75 11.28
N ARG A 179 10.43 -5.86 11.80
CA ARG A 179 11.04 -7.19 11.67
C ARG A 179 10.79 -7.79 10.30
N GLU A 180 9.65 -7.50 9.69
CA GLU A 180 9.40 -7.91 8.31
C GLU A 180 10.38 -7.26 7.35
N ASP A 181 10.50 -5.94 7.43
CA ASP A 181 11.40 -5.12 6.60
C ASP A 181 12.87 -5.55 6.74
N THR A 182 13.32 -5.84 7.97
CA THR A 182 14.76 -6.02 8.27
C THR A 182 15.21 -7.47 8.43
N GLU A 183 14.29 -8.41 8.65
CA GLU A 183 14.62 -9.83 8.84
C GLU A 183 13.93 -10.73 7.80
N ILE A 184 12.61 -10.64 7.67
CA ILE A 184 11.80 -11.54 6.83
C ILE A 184 12.08 -11.29 5.34
N PHE A 185 11.97 -10.05 4.86
CA PHE A 185 12.15 -9.74 3.44
C PHE A 185 13.59 -10.00 2.96
N PRO A 186 14.65 -9.66 3.73
CA PRO A 186 16.01 -10.09 3.40
C PRO A 186 16.18 -11.62 3.40
N ALA A 187 15.54 -12.33 4.33
CA ALA A 187 15.58 -13.79 4.35
C ALA A 187 14.86 -14.40 3.14
N LEU A 188 13.69 -13.87 2.76
CA LEU A 188 12.95 -14.27 1.56
C LEU A 188 13.85 -14.16 0.32
N ARG A 189 14.58 -13.05 0.18
CA ARG A 189 15.48 -12.83 -0.95
C ARG A 189 16.63 -13.85 -1.01
N ARG A 190 17.12 -14.34 0.13
CA ARG A 190 18.17 -15.37 0.20
C ARG A 190 17.66 -16.77 -0.12
N VAL A 191 16.44 -17.10 0.29
CA VAL A 191 15.90 -18.47 0.15
C VAL A 191 15.11 -18.69 -1.15
N THR A 192 14.89 -17.64 -1.95
CA THR A 192 14.09 -17.68 -3.17
C THR A 192 14.98 -17.44 -4.39
N SER A 193 14.87 -18.29 -5.42
CA SER A 193 15.62 -18.07 -6.65
C SER A 193 15.18 -16.76 -7.35
N PRO A 194 16.06 -16.11 -8.15
CA PRO A 194 15.69 -14.89 -8.84
C PRO A 194 14.45 -15.03 -9.75
N GLY A 195 14.31 -16.18 -10.42
CA GLY A 195 13.17 -16.46 -11.30
C GLY A 195 11.85 -16.62 -10.54
N GLU A 196 11.86 -17.36 -9.43
CA GLU A 196 10.68 -17.50 -8.57
C GLU A 196 10.31 -16.18 -7.91
N PHE A 197 11.30 -15.42 -7.44
CA PHE A 197 11.07 -14.12 -6.82
C PHE A 197 10.37 -13.17 -7.80
N ALA A 198 10.88 -13.07 -9.04
CA ALA A 198 10.26 -12.27 -10.07
C ALA A 198 8.85 -12.77 -10.42
N ALA A 199 8.63 -14.09 -10.48
CA ALA A 199 7.30 -14.65 -10.73
C ALA A 199 6.27 -14.26 -9.65
N ILE A 200 6.67 -14.29 -8.37
CA ILE A 200 5.82 -13.83 -7.26
C ILE A 200 5.53 -12.33 -7.41
N SER A 201 6.54 -11.51 -7.72
CA SER A 201 6.36 -10.06 -7.85
C SER A 201 5.32 -9.71 -8.93
N ARG A 202 5.33 -10.34 -10.11
CA ARG A 202 4.22 -10.10 -11.07
C ARG A 202 2.90 -10.67 -10.62
N ALA A 203 2.86 -11.84 -10.00
CA ALA A 203 1.59 -12.42 -9.53
C ALA A 203 0.91 -11.52 -8.49
N VAL A 204 1.70 -10.94 -7.56
CA VAL A 204 1.20 -9.99 -6.56
C VAL A 204 0.73 -8.70 -7.24
N ALA A 205 1.54 -8.10 -8.11
CA ALA A 205 1.16 -6.87 -8.81
C ALA A 205 -0.07 -7.06 -9.72
N ASP A 206 -0.24 -8.23 -10.35
CA ASP A 206 -1.44 -8.57 -11.11
C ASP A 206 -2.68 -8.72 -10.22
N ASP A 207 -2.53 -9.35 -9.04
CA ASP A 207 -3.62 -9.52 -8.08
C ASP A 207 -4.05 -8.17 -7.49
N GLU A 208 -3.11 -7.34 -7.10
CA GLU A 208 -3.34 -5.98 -6.61
C GLU A 208 -4.15 -5.17 -7.63
N ARG A 209 -3.67 -5.11 -8.88
CA ARG A 209 -4.35 -4.38 -9.97
C ARG A 209 -5.76 -4.88 -10.22
N ARG A 210 -5.96 -6.19 -10.12
CA ARG A 210 -7.27 -6.82 -10.31
C ARG A 210 -8.25 -6.44 -9.20
N ARG A 211 -7.78 -6.30 -7.95
CA ARG A 211 -8.63 -5.99 -6.79
C ARG A 211 -8.89 -4.50 -6.65
N TYR A 212 -7.88 -3.66 -6.87
CA TYR A 212 -7.90 -2.25 -6.49
C TYR A 212 -7.73 -1.28 -7.68
N GLY A 213 -7.54 -1.78 -8.90
CA GLY A 213 -7.43 -0.96 -10.10
C GLY A 213 -5.99 -0.58 -10.46
N SER A 214 -5.82 0.41 -11.34
CA SER A 214 -4.52 0.68 -11.96
C SER A 214 -3.52 1.46 -11.11
N ASP A 215 -3.97 2.16 -10.07
CA ASP A 215 -3.13 2.98 -9.19
C ASP A 215 -3.67 2.97 -7.74
N PRO A 216 -3.61 1.80 -7.08
CA PRO A 216 -4.20 1.62 -5.76
C PRO A 216 -3.49 2.43 -4.68
N LEU A 217 -2.16 2.47 -4.73
CA LEU A 217 -1.33 3.22 -3.80
C LEU A 217 -1.73 4.70 -3.74
N SER A 218 -1.85 5.37 -4.88
CA SER A 218 -2.24 6.79 -4.90
C SER A 218 -3.64 7.02 -4.35
N ALA A 219 -4.58 6.10 -4.61
CA ALA A 219 -5.94 6.19 -4.08
C ALA A 219 -5.95 6.11 -2.55
N PHE A 220 -5.30 5.09 -1.97
CA PHE A 220 -5.23 4.94 -0.51
C PHE A 220 -4.44 6.07 0.15
N LEU A 221 -3.30 6.50 -0.41
CA LEU A 221 -2.53 7.62 0.13
C LEU A 221 -3.32 8.94 0.10
N GLY A 222 -4.18 9.11 -0.91
CA GLY A 222 -5.12 10.23 -1.00
C GLY A 222 -6.18 10.20 0.11
N GLU A 223 -6.75 9.02 0.38
CA GLU A 223 -7.70 8.83 1.47
C GLU A 223 -7.06 9.08 2.85
N ILE A 224 -5.89 8.48 3.10
CA ILE A 224 -5.11 8.71 4.33
C ILE A 224 -4.79 10.19 4.50
N GLY A 225 -4.35 10.88 3.44
CA GLY A 225 -4.06 12.32 3.51
C GLY A 225 -5.30 13.17 3.83
N GLY A 226 -6.47 12.78 3.35
CA GLY A 226 -7.74 13.40 3.72
C GLY A 226 -8.07 13.22 5.20
N ILE A 227 -7.84 12.03 5.75
CA ILE A 227 -8.02 11.70 7.17
C ILE A 227 -7.05 12.49 8.05
N GLU A 228 -5.77 12.52 7.69
CA GLU A 228 -4.75 13.32 8.39
C GLU A 228 -5.11 14.82 8.40
N THR A 229 -5.67 15.32 7.30
CA THR A 229 -6.14 16.72 7.22
C THR A 229 -7.30 16.97 8.19
N GLN A 230 -8.28 16.06 8.25
CA GLN A 230 -9.41 16.16 9.18
C GLN A 230 -8.97 16.11 10.65
N LEU A 231 -7.93 15.33 10.94
CA LEU A 231 -7.35 15.23 12.28
C LEU A 231 -6.30 16.31 12.58
N GLY A 232 -5.97 17.17 11.62
CA GLY A 232 -4.96 18.21 11.81
C GLY A 232 -3.57 17.65 12.07
N ILE A 233 -3.19 16.56 11.41
CA ILE A 233 -1.86 15.91 11.52
C ILE A 233 -1.17 15.74 10.16
N HIS A 234 -1.60 16.50 9.15
CA HIS A 234 -1.13 16.39 7.76
C HIS A 234 0.14 17.20 7.48
N ASP A 235 0.41 18.24 8.27
CA ASP A 235 1.58 19.09 8.06
C ASP A 235 2.81 18.46 8.72
N LEU A 236 3.75 18.01 7.90
CA LEU A 236 5.01 17.42 8.37
C LEU A 236 5.81 18.40 9.25
N ALA A 237 5.66 19.71 9.07
CA ALA A 237 6.36 20.71 9.86
C ALA A 237 5.95 20.65 11.35
N GLU A 238 4.72 20.23 11.68
CA GLU A 238 4.23 20.12 13.05
C GLU A 238 4.97 19.03 13.86
N PHE A 239 5.61 18.07 13.18
CA PHE A 239 6.44 17.04 13.81
C PHE A 239 7.91 17.44 13.94
N THR A 240 8.28 18.65 13.50
CA THR A 240 9.65 19.15 13.65
C THR A 240 9.88 19.52 15.12
N PRO A 241 10.82 18.87 15.83
CA PRO A 241 11.11 19.25 17.20
C PRO A 241 11.68 20.68 17.23
N PRO A 242 11.45 21.45 18.31
CA PRO A 242 12.12 22.73 18.48
C PRO A 242 13.64 22.53 18.52
N ASP A 243 14.40 23.61 18.28
CA ASP A 243 15.84 23.59 18.46
C ASP A 243 16.18 23.02 19.85
N PRO A 244 17.08 22.02 19.94
CA PRO A 244 17.45 21.44 21.22
C PRO A 244 18.03 22.55 22.11
N ASP A 245 17.61 22.58 23.39
CA ASP A 245 18.18 23.54 24.34
C ASP A 245 19.71 23.35 24.34
N PRO A 246 20.51 24.40 24.05
CA PRO A 246 21.96 24.28 23.96
C PRO A 246 22.64 23.90 25.29
N ARG A 247 21.91 23.60 26.37
CA ARG A 247 22.46 23.28 27.68
C ARG A 247 21.69 22.17 28.41
N PRO A 248 22.38 21.26 29.13
CA PRO A 248 21.87 20.74 30.39
C PRO A 248 21.91 21.79 31.51
#